data_AF-A0A8S2QL72-F1
#
_entry.id   AF-A0A8S2QL72-F1
#
_cell.length_a   1.000
_cell.length_b   1.000
_cell.length_c   1.000
_cell.angle_alpha   90.00
_cell.angle_beta   90.00
_cell.angle_gamma   90.00
#
_symmetry.space_group_name_H-M   'P 1'
#
loop_
_entity.id
_entity.type
_entity.pdbx_description
1 polymer ?
#
loop_
_entity_poly.entity_id
_entity_poly.type
_entity_poly.pdbx_seq_one_letter_code
_entity_poly.pdbx_strand_id
1 'polypeptide(L)'
;ESSASNSATGKTTGESPAVGTPSGLIVTDTTSNSVTLKWDSVPGITTYNVYRNGNKVASVSVTSYTDTGLNSATDYQYQVSSVKDSVEGDKSMTVTTTTLAGSTGNDCYDESNVAHVAALRAYVSFGYTFALGSNQNMGLYSMLQKTNLCKEKDFYYVIA
;
A
#
# COMPACT_ATOMS: atom_id res chain seq x y z
N GLU A 1 -48.56 -41.13 -41.40
CA GLU A 1 -47.77 -39.96 -41.81
C GLU A 1 -47.78 -38.90 -40.70
N SER A 2 -46.64 -38.22 -40.58
CA SER A 2 -46.33 -36.96 -39.89
C SER A 2 -46.67 -36.73 -38.42
N SER A 3 -45.59 -36.86 -37.64
CA SER A 3 -45.22 -36.08 -36.46
C SER A 3 -45.47 -34.57 -36.58
N ALA A 4 -45.76 -33.92 -35.46
CA ALA A 4 -44.92 -32.86 -34.88
C ALA A 4 -45.46 -32.43 -33.51
N SER A 5 -44.79 -32.88 -32.44
CA SER A 5 -44.71 -32.14 -31.19
C SER A 5 -43.57 -31.12 -31.36
N ASN A 6 -43.75 -29.89 -30.83
CA ASN A 6 -42.71 -29.04 -30.25
C ASN A 6 -43.28 -27.63 -30.01
N SER A 7 -43.40 -27.23 -28.74
CA SER A 7 -43.23 -25.82 -28.40
C SER A 7 -42.27 -25.74 -27.22
N ALA A 8 -41.01 -25.49 -27.56
CA ALA A 8 -39.96 -25.17 -26.63
C ALA A 8 -40.22 -23.77 -26.07
N THR A 9 -40.35 -23.64 -24.75
CA THR A 9 -40.10 -22.38 -24.06
C THR A 9 -38.83 -22.54 -23.24
N GLY A 10 -37.70 -22.47 -23.94
CA GLY A 10 -36.40 -22.32 -23.29
C GLY A 10 -36.31 -20.93 -22.67
N LYS A 11 -36.49 -20.84 -21.36
CA LYS A 11 -36.15 -19.66 -20.57
C LYS A 11 -34.63 -19.56 -20.52
N THR A 12 -34.03 -18.81 -21.45
CA THR A 12 -32.64 -18.41 -21.34
C THR A 12 -32.52 -17.39 -20.22
N THR A 13 -32.24 -17.86 -19.00
CA THR A 13 -31.72 -16.98 -17.95
C THR A 13 -30.31 -16.57 -18.40
N GLY A 14 -30.15 -15.31 -18.82
CA GLY A 14 -28.85 -14.75 -19.13
C GLY A 14 -28.04 -14.63 -17.85
N GLU A 15 -27.31 -15.69 -17.51
CA GLU A 15 -26.34 -15.67 -16.41
C GLU A 15 -25.13 -14.89 -16.91
N SER A 16 -24.96 -13.68 -16.39
CA SER A 16 -23.73 -12.89 -16.56
C SER A 16 -22.53 -13.79 -16.25
N PRO A 17 -21.46 -13.80 -17.06
CA PRO A 17 -20.30 -14.65 -16.78
C PRO A 17 -19.83 -14.37 -15.36
N ALA A 18 -19.72 -15.41 -14.53
CA ALA A 18 -19.24 -15.27 -13.17
C ALA A 18 -17.82 -14.67 -13.19
N VAL A 19 -17.69 -13.42 -12.75
CA VAL A 19 -16.42 -12.71 -12.68
C VAL A 19 -15.85 -12.95 -11.27
N GLY A 20 -14.76 -13.71 -11.18
CA GLY A 20 -14.22 -14.15 -9.89
C GLY A 20 -13.76 -13.01 -9.00
N THR A 21 -14.07 -13.07 -7.71
CA THR A 21 -13.65 -12.08 -6.72
C THR A 21 -12.15 -12.20 -6.41
N PRO A 22 -11.36 -11.12 -6.47
CA PRO A 22 -9.96 -11.15 -6.03
C PRO A 22 -9.81 -11.53 -4.55
N SER A 23 -8.86 -12.42 -4.26
CA SER A 23 -8.45 -12.82 -2.91
C SER A 23 -7.06 -12.27 -2.55
N GLY A 24 -6.64 -12.47 -1.29
CA GLY A 24 -5.27 -12.17 -0.88
C GLY A 24 -4.89 -10.70 -0.92
N LEU A 25 -5.86 -9.78 -0.95
CA LEU A 25 -5.58 -8.35 -0.88
C LEU A 25 -4.86 -8.02 0.43
N ILE A 26 -3.68 -7.43 0.31
CA ILE A 26 -2.83 -7.00 1.42
C ILE A 26 -2.18 -5.65 1.12
N VAL A 27 -1.80 -4.96 2.19
CA VAL A 27 -0.93 -3.79 2.15
C VAL A 27 0.51 -4.26 2.31
N THR A 28 1.37 -3.96 1.34
CA THR A 28 2.79 -4.37 1.37
C THR A 28 3.73 -3.24 1.79
N ASP A 29 3.30 -1.98 1.64
CA ASP A 29 4.05 -0.81 2.07
C ASP A 29 3.09 0.35 2.38
N THR A 30 3.46 1.22 3.31
CA THR A 30 2.69 2.44 3.67
C THR A 30 3.66 3.55 4.03
N THR A 31 3.52 4.68 3.36
CA THR A 31 4.25 5.91 3.64
C THR A 31 3.30 6.97 4.20
N SER A 32 3.79 8.20 4.35
CA SER A 32 2.95 9.33 4.73
C SER A 32 2.03 9.82 3.60
N ASN A 33 2.31 9.47 2.33
CA ASN A 33 1.56 9.95 1.18
C ASN A 33 1.21 8.85 0.16
N SER A 34 1.50 7.58 0.47
CA SER A 34 1.23 6.47 -0.42
C SER A 34 0.96 5.15 0.32
N VAL A 35 0.23 4.26 -0.34
CA VAL A 35 -0.05 2.89 0.09
C VAL A 35 0.18 1.95 -1.09
N THR A 36 0.95 0.89 -0.89
CA THR A 36 1.15 -0.16 -1.90
C THR A 36 0.34 -1.40 -1.55
N LEU A 37 -0.45 -1.84 -2.52
CA LEU A 37 -1.35 -2.99 -2.45
C LEU A 37 -0.87 -4.13 -3.34
N LYS A 38 -1.15 -5.35 -2.91
CA LYS A 38 -0.97 -6.57 -3.71
C LYS A 38 -2.14 -7.53 -3.47
N TRP A 39 -2.51 -8.30 -4.49
CA TRP A 39 -3.56 -9.32 -4.42
C TRP A 39 -3.24 -10.53 -5.31
N ASP A 40 -4.04 -11.58 -5.22
CA ASP A 40 -3.91 -12.78 -6.05
C ASP A 40 -4.53 -12.58 -7.43
N SER A 41 -4.00 -13.27 -8.45
CA SER A 41 -4.57 -13.22 -9.79
C SER A 41 -5.87 -14.02 -9.91
N VAL A 42 -6.84 -13.45 -10.61
CA VAL A 42 -8.08 -14.11 -11.04
C VAL A 42 -7.93 -14.53 -12.51
N PRO A 43 -8.08 -15.82 -12.86
CA PRO A 43 -7.94 -16.28 -14.24
C PRO A 43 -9.00 -15.70 -15.18
N GLY A 44 -8.58 -15.34 -16.40
CA GLY A 44 -9.51 -14.99 -17.48
C GLY A 44 -10.17 -13.61 -17.36
N ILE A 45 -9.61 -12.71 -16.55
CA ILE A 45 -10.06 -11.31 -16.41
C ILE A 45 -9.24 -10.39 -17.32
N THR A 46 -9.79 -9.21 -17.62
CA THR A 46 -9.16 -8.15 -18.42
C THR A 46 -8.38 -7.17 -17.54
N THR A 47 -8.98 -6.67 -16.47
CA THR A 47 -8.37 -5.71 -15.53
C THR A 47 -8.90 -5.89 -14.11
N TYR A 48 -8.29 -5.19 -13.16
CA TYR A 48 -8.77 -5.00 -11.80
C TYR A 48 -9.15 -3.54 -11.57
N ASN A 49 -10.28 -3.29 -10.93
CA ASN A 49 -10.64 -1.96 -10.42
C ASN A 49 -10.19 -1.87 -8.96
N VAL A 50 -9.45 -0.83 -8.61
CA VAL A 50 -9.01 -0.56 -7.23
C VAL A 50 -9.88 0.55 -6.65
N TYR A 51 -10.36 0.32 -5.43
CA TYR A 51 -11.24 1.23 -4.71
C TYR A 51 -10.56 1.74 -3.45
N ARG A 52 -10.61 3.06 -3.23
CA ARG A 52 -10.24 3.73 -1.98
C ARG A 52 -11.48 4.35 -1.37
N ASN A 53 -11.80 3.99 -0.13
CA ASN A 53 -12.97 4.51 0.61
C ASN A 53 -14.27 4.40 -0.23
N GLY A 54 -14.44 3.27 -0.93
CA GLY A 54 -15.58 3.00 -1.80
C GLY A 54 -15.52 3.62 -3.21
N ASN A 55 -14.60 4.53 -3.48
CA ASN A 55 -14.46 5.19 -4.79
C ASN A 55 -13.40 4.50 -5.64
N LYS A 56 -13.69 4.27 -6.92
CA LYS A 56 -12.70 3.72 -7.87
C LYS A 56 -11.60 4.75 -8.10
N VAL A 57 -10.35 4.38 -7.80
CA VAL A 57 -9.15 5.23 -7.99
C VAL A 57 -8.27 4.76 -9.13
N ALA A 58 -8.34 3.48 -9.52
CA ALA A 58 -7.56 2.95 -10.62
C ALA A 58 -8.24 1.78 -11.34
N SER A 59 -7.77 1.51 -12.56
CA SER A 59 -8.01 0.28 -13.31
C SER A 59 -6.67 -0.22 -13.84
N VAL A 60 -6.22 -1.40 -13.41
CA VAL A 60 -4.88 -1.93 -13.69
C VAL A 60 -4.96 -3.35 -14.25
N SER A 61 -3.98 -3.76 -15.06
CA SER A 61 -3.89 -5.13 -15.61
C SER A 61 -2.99 -6.07 -14.80
N VAL A 62 -2.28 -5.53 -13.81
CA VAL A 62 -1.38 -6.27 -12.90
C VAL A 62 -2.01 -6.44 -11.52
N THR A 63 -1.44 -7.29 -10.67
CA THR A 63 -1.97 -7.61 -9.33
C THR A 63 -1.33 -6.81 -8.20
N SER A 64 -0.89 -5.58 -8.52
CA SER A 64 -0.38 -4.62 -7.55
C SER A 64 -0.73 -3.20 -7.96
N TYR A 65 -0.80 -2.30 -6.97
CA TYR A 65 -1.04 -0.88 -7.21
C TYR A 65 -0.48 -0.04 -6.06
N THR A 66 0.22 1.04 -6.39
CA THR A 66 0.63 2.06 -5.41
C THR A 66 -0.25 3.28 -5.58
N ASP A 67 -1.10 3.52 -4.58
CA ASP A 67 -1.90 4.73 -4.47
C ASP A 67 -1.04 5.86 -3.89
N THR A 68 -0.98 7.00 -4.55
CA THR A 68 -0.11 8.14 -4.17
C THR A 68 -0.92 9.43 -3.99
N GLY A 69 -0.31 10.45 -3.39
CA GLY A 69 -0.98 11.73 -3.12
C GLY A 69 -1.98 11.64 -1.96
N LEU A 70 -1.76 10.71 -1.03
CA LEU A 70 -2.57 10.55 0.17
C LEU A 70 -2.21 11.60 1.21
N ASN A 71 -3.19 11.91 2.07
CA ASN A 71 -2.93 12.69 3.27
C ASN A 71 -2.25 11.79 4.31
N SER A 72 -1.34 12.37 5.08
CA SER A 72 -0.66 11.69 6.16
C SER A 72 -1.55 11.49 7.38
N ALA A 73 -1.20 10.54 8.26
CA ALA A 73 -1.95 10.22 9.48
C ALA A 73 -3.46 10.03 9.22
N THR A 74 -3.81 9.43 8.08
CA THR A 74 -5.20 9.29 7.61
C THR A 74 -5.52 7.83 7.36
N ASP A 75 -6.68 7.38 7.85
CA ASP A 75 -7.19 6.04 7.60
C ASP A 75 -7.75 5.90 6.18
N TYR A 76 -7.34 4.83 5.52
CA TYR A 76 -7.82 4.45 4.19
C TYR A 76 -8.27 3.00 4.17
N GLN A 77 -9.35 2.75 3.43
CA GLN A 77 -9.91 1.44 3.20
C GLN A 77 -9.79 1.09 1.72
N TYR A 78 -9.31 -0.11 1.43
CA TYR A 78 -9.09 -0.58 0.08
C TYR A 78 -9.83 -1.88 -0.22
N GLN A 79 -10.35 -1.97 -1.45
CA GLN A 79 -10.95 -3.15 -2.03
C GLN A 79 -10.54 -3.24 -3.50
N VAL A 80 -10.58 -4.45 -4.05
CA VAL A 80 -10.32 -4.69 -5.46
C VAL A 80 -11.41 -5.58 -6.04
N SER A 81 -11.89 -5.27 -7.23
CA SER A 81 -12.75 -6.16 -8.02
C SER A 81 -12.05 -6.52 -9.33
N SER A 82 -12.44 -7.64 -9.93
CA SER A 82 -11.97 -8.00 -11.26
C SER A 82 -13.01 -7.61 -12.31
N VAL A 83 -12.53 -7.38 -13.53
CA VAL A 83 -13.34 -6.98 -14.68
C VAL A 83 -13.03 -7.93 -15.83
N LYS A 84 -14.07 -8.52 -16.42
CA LYS A 84 -13.97 -9.38 -17.60
C LYS A 84 -14.98 -8.91 -18.64
N ASP A 85 -14.53 -8.65 -19.86
CA ASP A 85 -15.40 -8.25 -20.98
C ASP A 85 -16.31 -7.06 -20.63
N SER A 86 -15.76 -6.07 -19.91
CA SER A 86 -16.47 -4.89 -19.37
C SER A 86 -17.53 -5.16 -18.28
N VAL A 87 -17.63 -6.40 -17.81
CA VAL A 87 -18.44 -6.78 -16.65
C VAL A 87 -17.56 -6.80 -15.40
N GLU A 88 -17.95 -6.07 -14.38
CA GLU A 88 -17.28 -6.05 -13.08
C GLU A 88 -17.89 -7.09 -12.14
N GLY A 89 -17.03 -7.84 -11.43
CA GLY A 89 -17.43 -8.79 -10.38
C GLY A 89 -17.53 -8.16 -8.99
N ASP A 90 -17.73 -9.01 -7.98
CA ASP A 90 -17.77 -8.57 -6.60
C ASP A 90 -16.41 -8.00 -6.13
N LYS A 91 -16.48 -7.10 -5.15
CA LYS A 91 -15.29 -6.56 -4.48
C LYS A 91 -14.72 -7.58 -3.50
N SER A 92 -13.40 -7.56 -3.32
CA SER A 92 -12.68 -8.32 -2.31
C SER A 92 -13.10 -7.93 -0.89
N MET A 93 -12.62 -8.71 0.09
CA MET A 93 -12.56 -8.27 1.48
C MET A 93 -11.82 -6.92 1.57
N THR A 94 -12.27 -6.08 2.50
CA THR A 94 -11.66 -4.77 2.77
C THR A 94 -10.38 -4.93 3.57
N VAL A 95 -9.34 -4.20 3.17
CA VAL A 95 -8.15 -3.96 4.01
C VAL A 95 -8.10 -2.51 4.43
N THR A 96 -7.62 -2.26 5.65
CA THR A 96 -7.50 -0.92 6.21
C THR A 96 -6.05 -0.62 6.55
N THR A 97 -5.60 0.59 6.29
CA THR A 97 -4.28 1.07 6.73
C THR A 97 -4.35 2.56 7.04
N THR A 98 -3.48 3.00 7.93
CA THR A 98 -3.31 4.41 8.28
C THR A 98 -2.00 4.88 7.68
N THR A 99 -2.02 5.90 6.83
CA THR A 99 -0.77 6.52 6.34
C THR A 99 0.05 7.03 7.52
N LEU A 100 1.37 6.96 7.37
CA LEU A 100 2.28 7.47 8.40
C LEU A 100 2.07 8.97 8.61
N ALA A 101 2.48 9.48 9.77
CA ALA A 101 2.50 10.92 9.98
C ALA A 101 3.39 11.60 8.92
N GLY A 102 2.95 12.77 8.47
CA GLY A 102 3.67 13.53 7.45
C GLY A 102 4.95 14.03 8.08
N SER A 103 6.10 13.75 7.45
CA SER A 103 7.29 14.54 7.71
C SER A 103 7.03 15.88 7.02
N THR A 104 6.66 16.91 7.77
CA THR A 104 6.90 18.26 7.28
C THR A 104 8.39 18.30 7.00
N GLY A 105 8.82 18.59 5.76
CA GLY A 105 10.21 18.51 5.30
C GLY A 105 11.22 19.42 6.04
N ASN A 106 10.97 19.73 7.31
CA ASN A 106 11.76 20.45 8.28
C ASN A 106 12.10 19.60 9.54
N ASP A 107 11.78 18.30 9.60
CA ASP A 107 12.16 17.43 10.73
C ASP A 107 13.62 16.96 10.62
N CYS A 108 14.51 17.92 10.43
CA CYS A 108 15.95 17.75 10.45
C CYS A 108 16.50 18.26 11.78
N TYR A 109 17.28 17.43 12.44
CA TYR A 109 17.83 17.69 13.76
C TYR A 109 19.34 17.80 13.62
N ASP A 110 19.91 19.00 13.79
CA ASP A 110 21.36 19.21 13.86
C ASP A 110 21.82 19.19 15.32
N GLU A 111 22.10 17.99 15.82
CA GLU A 111 22.43 17.76 17.21
C GLU A 111 23.63 16.80 17.38
N SER A 112 24.14 16.68 18.61
CA SER A 112 25.18 15.70 18.91
C SER A 112 24.67 14.26 18.76
N ASN A 113 25.55 13.33 18.40
CA ASN A 113 25.23 11.89 18.34
C ASN A 113 24.54 11.37 19.61
N VAL A 114 24.97 11.83 20.79
CA VAL A 114 24.35 11.46 22.08
C VAL A 114 22.90 11.96 22.18
N ALA A 115 22.62 13.18 21.73
CA ALA A 115 21.26 13.74 21.76
C ALA A 115 20.32 13.00 20.80
N HIS A 116 20.81 12.57 19.63
CA HIS A 116 20.04 11.71 18.72
C HIS A 116 19.70 10.35 19.35
N VAL A 117 20.65 9.73 20.06
CA VAL A 117 20.38 8.46 20.77
C VAL A 117 19.37 8.67 21.90
N ALA A 118 19.51 9.73 22.69
CA ALA A 118 18.59 10.08 23.77
C ALA A 118 17.15 10.33 23.28
N ALA A 119 17.00 10.85 22.05
CA ALA A 119 15.72 11.13 21.44
C ALA A 119 15.21 10.02 20.49
N LEU A 120 15.81 8.82 20.52
CA LEU A 120 15.43 7.68 19.68
C LEU A 120 15.47 7.96 18.17
N ARG A 121 16.38 8.84 17.73
CA ARG A 121 16.72 9.10 16.31
C ARG A 121 17.89 8.25 15.81
N ALA A 122 18.70 7.73 16.72
CA ALA A 122 19.88 6.94 16.45
C ALA A 122 20.06 5.85 17.51
N TYR A 123 20.94 4.87 17.25
CA TYR A 123 21.33 3.84 18.21
C TYR A 123 22.84 3.65 18.22
N VAL A 124 23.37 3.08 19.31
CA VAL A 124 24.82 2.85 19.50
C VAL A 124 25.14 1.38 19.29
N SER A 125 26.20 1.09 18.54
CA SER A 125 26.76 -0.25 18.39
C SER A 125 28.28 -0.19 18.28
N PHE A 126 28.99 -1.02 19.06
CA PHE A 126 30.46 -1.05 19.12
C PHE A 126 31.15 0.32 19.26
N GLY A 127 30.53 1.26 19.99
CA GLY A 127 31.05 2.62 20.21
C GLY A 127 30.76 3.63 19.08
N TYR A 128 30.11 3.20 18.00
CA TYR A 128 29.64 4.05 16.91
C TYR A 128 28.14 4.31 17.03
N THR A 129 27.71 5.45 16.50
CA THR A 129 26.31 5.86 16.43
C THR A 129 25.80 5.67 15.01
N PHE A 130 24.59 5.13 14.88
CA PHE A 130 23.95 4.84 13.59
C PHE A 130 22.55 5.46 13.56
N ALA A 131 22.19 6.07 12.43
CA ALA A 131 20.86 6.61 12.23
C ALA A 131 19.82 5.47 12.26
N LEU A 132 18.73 5.66 13.03
CA LEU A 132 17.70 4.64 13.16
C LEU A 132 17.00 4.43 11.82
N GLY A 133 16.87 3.17 11.38
CA GLY A 133 16.22 2.79 10.13
C GLY A 133 17.16 2.72 8.93
N SER A 134 17.91 3.79 8.62
CA SER A 134 18.84 3.80 7.47
C SER A 134 20.19 3.12 7.77
N ASN A 135 20.56 3.01 9.05
CA ASN A 135 21.84 2.49 9.53
C ASN A 135 23.08 3.25 9.00
N GLN A 136 22.91 4.50 8.57
CA GLN A 136 24.04 5.34 8.19
C GLN A 136 24.93 5.65 9.41
N ASN A 137 26.23 5.47 9.27
CA ASN A 137 27.21 5.70 10.34
C ASN A 137 27.38 7.20 10.60
N MET A 138 27.07 7.64 11.82
CA MET A 138 27.15 9.02 12.29
C MET A 138 28.50 9.32 12.99
N GLY A 139 29.38 8.33 13.08
CA GLY A 139 30.67 8.44 13.75
C GLY A 139 30.65 7.95 15.20
N LEU A 140 31.65 8.34 15.97
CA LEU A 140 31.83 7.87 17.34
C LEU A 140 30.78 8.46 18.28
N TYR A 141 30.28 7.64 19.22
CA TYR A 141 29.28 8.06 20.22
C TYR A 141 29.85 9.07 21.23
N SER A 142 31.11 8.89 21.63
CA SER A 142 31.76 9.68 22.68
C SER A 142 32.31 11.03 22.20
N MET A 143 32.28 11.29 20.89
CA MET A 143 32.69 12.59 20.37
C MET A 143 31.50 13.55 20.35
N LEU A 144 31.77 14.84 20.58
CA LEU A 144 30.80 15.93 20.37
C LEU A 144 30.52 16.17 18.88
N GLN A 145 30.58 15.11 18.06
CA GLN A 145 30.24 15.16 16.66
C GLN A 145 28.73 15.43 16.55
N LYS A 146 28.41 16.49 15.81
CA LYS A 146 27.05 16.79 15.41
C LYS A 146 26.76 16.17 14.06
N THR A 147 25.53 15.71 13.91
CA THR A 147 25.02 15.15 12.66
C THR A 147 23.69 15.79 12.39
N ASN A 148 23.43 16.16 11.14
CA ASN A 148 22.10 16.56 10.74
C ASN A 148 21.33 15.30 10.34
N LEU A 149 20.37 14.87 11.17
CA LEU A 149 19.47 13.75 10.84
C LEU A 149 18.11 14.28 10.42
N CYS A 150 17.68 13.92 9.21
CA CYS A 150 16.34 14.20 8.72
C CYS A 150 15.45 12.96 8.82
N LYS A 151 14.24 13.12 9.34
CA LYS A 151 13.23 12.04 9.40
C LYS A 151 12.53 11.91 8.04
N GLU A 152 12.65 10.75 7.39
CA GLU A 152 11.92 10.48 6.13
C GLU A 152 10.62 9.70 6.37
N LYS A 153 10.61 8.78 7.35
CA LYS A 153 9.43 8.04 7.81
C LYS A 153 9.57 7.69 9.30
N ASP A 154 8.53 7.17 9.91
CA ASP A 154 8.60 6.74 11.32
C ASP A 154 9.73 5.74 11.53
N PHE A 155 10.53 6.01 12.58
CA PHE A 155 11.74 5.26 12.92
C PHE A 155 12.76 5.12 11.76
N TYR A 156 12.78 6.07 10.83
CA TYR A 156 13.73 6.07 9.72
C TYR A 156 14.29 7.49 9.48
N TYR A 157 15.56 7.64 9.79
CA TYR A 157 16.32 8.87 9.70
C TYR A 157 17.50 8.70 8.76
N VAL A 158 17.83 9.74 8.01
CA VAL A 158 18.99 9.79 7.11
C VAL A 158 19.88 10.97 7.47
N ILE A 159 21.19 10.83 7.24
CA ILE A 159 22.16 11.91 7.34
C ILE A 159 21.95 12.85 6.14
N ALA A 160 21.77 14.15 6.41
CA ALA A 160 21.62 15.20 5.41
C ALA A 160 22.88 16.07 5.25
#